data_AF-A0A533Z5G9-F1
#
_entry.id   AF-A0A533Z5G9-F1
#
_cell.length_a   1.000
_cell.length_b   1.000
_cell.length_c   1.000
_cell.angle_alpha   90.00
_cell.angle_beta   90.00
_cell.angle_gamma   90.00
#
_symmetry.space_group_name_H-M   'P 1'
#
loop_
_entity.id
_entity.type
_entity.pdbx_description
1 polymer ?
#
loop_
_entity_poly.entity_id
_entity_poly.type
_entity_poly.pdbx_seq_one_letter_code
_entity_poly.pdbx_strand_id
1 'polypeptide(L)'
;MHLSEAIWKGSKLRPQGFGKYYTAAGGSCAWGAAFEGAHCGILVPHLSHQRWPVVGITSQCPLCKESNTVANLIVHLNDDHLWPREAIALWVGRMEESEDRSLPASLPASTKLDSHVGA
;
A
#
# COMPACT_ATOMS: atom_id res chain seq x y z
N MET A 1 -6.09 8.23 -0.09
CA MET A 1 -6.64 6.85 -0.12
C MET A 1 -5.58 5.95 0.43
N HIS A 2 -5.92 5.21 1.48
CA HIS A 2 -5.04 4.19 2.06
C HIS A 2 -4.82 3.03 1.09
N LEU A 3 -3.68 2.35 1.19
CA LEU A 3 -3.37 1.16 0.40
C LEU A 3 -4.36 0.03 0.72
N SER A 4 -4.71 -0.16 2.00
CA SER A 4 -5.72 -1.14 2.40
C SER A 4 -7.05 -0.92 1.67
N GLU A 5 -7.52 0.33 1.62
CA GLU A 5 -8.73 0.73 0.92
C GLU A 5 -8.62 0.45 -0.59
N ALA A 6 -7.46 0.75 -1.19
CA ALA A 6 -7.20 0.51 -2.60
C ALA A 6 -7.25 -0.99 -2.94
N ILE A 7 -6.59 -1.84 -2.16
CA ILE A 7 -6.61 -3.31 -2.33
C ILE A 7 -8.04 -3.82 -2.20
N TRP A 8 -8.78 -3.39 -1.17
CA TRP A 8 -10.17 -3.83 -0.94
C TRP A 8 -11.13 -3.41 -2.06
N LYS A 9 -10.97 -2.20 -2.59
CA LYS A 9 -11.77 -1.75 -3.75
C LYS A 9 -11.42 -2.58 -4.98
N GLY A 10 -10.13 -2.77 -5.25
CA GLY A 10 -9.65 -3.55 -6.39
C GLY A 10 -10.02 -5.02 -6.33
N SER A 11 -10.14 -5.61 -5.14
CA SER A 11 -10.47 -7.02 -4.97
C SER A 11 -11.83 -7.40 -5.55
N LYS A 12 -12.69 -6.41 -5.76
CA LYS A 12 -14.04 -6.56 -6.29
C LYS A 12 -14.12 -6.39 -7.81
N LEU A 13 -13.05 -5.94 -8.45
CA LEU A 13 -13.05 -5.55 -9.87
C LEU A 13 -12.71 -6.70 -10.81
N ARG A 14 -11.86 -7.62 -10.38
CA ARG A 14 -11.37 -8.77 -11.17
C ARG A 14 -11.29 -10.02 -10.29
N PRO A 15 -11.26 -11.23 -10.85
CA PRO A 15 -10.86 -12.42 -10.10
C PRO A 15 -9.46 -12.28 -9.50
N GLN A 16 -9.16 -13.01 -8.43
CA GLN A 16 -7.81 -13.03 -7.89
C GLN A 16 -6.84 -13.73 -8.85
N GLY A 17 -5.67 -13.14 -9.04
CA GLY A 17 -4.56 -13.69 -9.79
C GLY A 17 -3.34 -13.96 -8.92
N PHE A 18 -2.45 -14.83 -9.40
CA PHE A 18 -1.23 -15.25 -8.70
C PHE A 18 -0.03 -15.20 -9.63
N GLY A 19 1.15 -14.89 -9.09
CA GLY A 19 2.43 -14.87 -9.80
C GLY A 19 2.60 -13.76 -10.85
N LYS A 20 1.57 -12.94 -11.07
CA LYS A 20 1.56 -11.77 -11.98
C LYS A 20 0.65 -10.68 -11.44
N TYR A 21 1.00 -9.41 -11.71
CA TYR A 21 0.11 -8.27 -11.41
C TYR A 21 -1.25 -8.39 -12.07
N TYR A 22 -1.25 -8.76 -13.36
CA TYR A 22 -2.45 -9.03 -14.15
C TYR A 22 -2.25 -10.35 -14.90
N THR A 23 -3.22 -11.25 -14.82
CA THR A 23 -3.16 -12.56 -15.47
C THR A 23 -3.82 -12.49 -16.85
N ALA A 24 -3.44 -13.39 -17.76
CA ALA A 24 -4.08 -13.50 -19.07
C ALA A 24 -5.58 -13.87 -18.98
N ALA A 25 -5.98 -14.52 -17.88
CA ALA A 25 -7.37 -14.84 -17.57
C ALA A 25 -8.17 -13.64 -17.02
N GLY A 26 -7.58 -12.44 -17.00
CA GLY A 26 -8.25 -11.22 -16.53
C GLY A 26 -8.32 -11.09 -15.01
N GLY A 27 -7.49 -11.81 -14.25
CA GLY A 27 -7.35 -11.66 -12.80
C GLY A 27 -6.24 -10.67 -12.42
N SER A 28 -6.22 -10.25 -11.16
CA SER A 28 -5.15 -9.42 -10.60
C SER A 28 -4.71 -9.90 -9.22
N CYS A 29 -3.41 -9.83 -8.93
CA CYS A 29 -2.91 -10.08 -7.57
C CYS A 29 -3.30 -8.95 -6.62
N ALA A 30 -2.98 -9.07 -5.33
CA ALA A 30 -3.25 -8.03 -4.34
C ALA A 30 -2.69 -6.64 -4.73
N TRP A 31 -1.47 -6.59 -5.29
CA TRP A 31 -0.88 -5.32 -5.71
C TRP A 31 -1.48 -4.76 -7.01
N GLY A 32 -1.84 -5.64 -7.95
CA GLY A 32 -2.61 -5.25 -9.14
C GLY A 32 -3.96 -4.65 -8.74
N ALA A 33 -4.67 -5.30 -7.81
CA ALA A 33 -5.91 -4.80 -7.24
C ALA A 33 -5.74 -3.41 -6.60
N ALA A 34 -4.65 -3.16 -5.87
CA ALA A 34 -4.38 -1.83 -5.32
C ALA A 34 -4.39 -0.73 -6.41
N PHE A 35 -3.69 -0.97 -7.53
CA PHE A 35 -3.64 0.01 -8.62
C PHE A 35 -4.99 0.22 -9.29
N GLU A 36 -5.78 -0.84 -9.45
CA GLU A 36 -7.13 -0.76 -10.00
C GLU A 36 -8.06 0.04 -9.07
N GLY A 37 -8.11 -0.32 -7.79
CA GLY A 37 -8.98 0.33 -6.81
C GLY A 37 -8.63 1.80 -6.61
N ALA A 38 -7.34 2.15 -6.74
CA ALA A 38 -6.87 3.53 -6.68
C ALA A 38 -7.00 4.30 -8.00
N HIS A 39 -7.51 3.67 -9.06
CA HIS A 39 -7.67 4.26 -10.40
C HIS A 39 -6.37 4.85 -10.95
N CYS A 40 -5.24 4.21 -10.66
CA CYS A 40 -3.93 4.75 -11.00
C CYS A 40 -3.37 4.23 -12.33
N GLY A 41 -4.13 3.43 -13.08
CA GLY A 41 -3.64 2.74 -14.27
C GLY A 41 -2.52 1.74 -13.94
N ILE A 42 -1.69 1.40 -14.93
CA ILE A 42 -0.42 0.70 -14.67
C ILE A 42 0.55 1.75 -14.12
N LEU A 43 0.42 2.05 -12.83
CA LEU A 43 1.32 2.95 -12.13
C LEU A 43 2.73 2.37 -12.21
N VAL A 44 3.71 3.24 -12.49
CA VAL A 44 5.11 2.82 -12.52
C VAL A 44 5.54 2.52 -11.08
N PRO A 45 6.10 1.33 -10.78
CA PRO A 45 6.36 0.86 -9.41
C PRO A 45 7.09 1.87 -8.51
N HIS A 46 7.95 2.72 -9.08
CA HIS A 46 8.74 3.71 -8.36
C HIS A 46 7.92 4.82 -7.69
N LEU A 47 6.68 5.08 -8.12
CA LEU A 47 5.81 6.09 -7.47
C LEU A 47 4.97 5.52 -6.33
N SER A 48 4.99 4.20 -6.11
CA SER A 48 4.18 3.56 -5.08
C SER A 48 4.54 4.06 -3.68
N HIS A 49 5.83 4.30 -3.40
CA HIS A 49 6.29 4.86 -2.11
C HIS A 49 5.81 6.29 -1.86
N GLN A 50 5.66 7.11 -2.91
CA GLN A 50 5.14 8.47 -2.77
C GLN A 50 3.64 8.47 -2.47
N ARG A 51 2.91 7.46 -2.97
CA ARG A 51 1.46 7.36 -2.78
C ARG A 51 1.07 6.62 -1.51
N TRP A 52 1.82 5.59 -1.15
CA TRP A 52 1.57 4.74 0.01
C TRP A 52 2.87 4.53 0.78
N PRO A 53 3.23 5.44 1.71
CA PRO A 53 4.46 5.34 2.49
C PRO A 53 4.62 3.99 3.21
N VAL A 54 3.51 3.43 3.70
CA VAL A 54 3.44 2.10 4.36
C VAL A 54 4.17 1.00 3.59
N VAL A 55 4.26 1.08 2.26
CA VAL A 55 4.88 0.04 1.41
C VAL A 55 6.38 -0.09 1.63
N GLY A 56 7.03 0.95 2.16
CA GLY A 56 8.45 0.96 2.51
C GLY A 56 8.77 0.46 3.91
N ILE A 57 7.75 0.24 4.76
CA ILE A 57 7.95 -0.25 6.12
C ILE A 57 8.34 -1.72 6.07
N THR A 58 9.32 -2.12 6.89
CA THR A 58 9.66 -3.53 7.10
C THR A 58 8.74 -4.13 8.16
N SER A 59 8.20 -5.32 7.88
CA SER A 59 7.39 -6.10 8.81
C SER A 59 7.71 -7.58 8.68
N GLN A 60 6.98 -8.41 9.42
CA GLN A 60 7.08 -9.87 9.34
C GLN A 60 5.81 -10.47 8.74
N CYS A 61 5.97 -11.48 7.90
CA CYS A 61 4.88 -12.31 7.45
C CYS A 61 4.18 -12.93 8.67
N PRO A 62 2.85 -12.79 8.82
CA PRO A 62 2.13 -13.31 9.97
C PRO A 62 2.18 -14.84 10.08
N LEU A 63 2.39 -15.56 8.97
CA LEU A 63 2.39 -17.02 8.93
C LEU A 63 3.80 -17.62 9.03
N CYS A 64 4.71 -17.27 8.11
CA CYS A 64 6.04 -17.87 8.02
C CYS A 64 7.16 -17.08 8.72
N LYS A 65 6.84 -15.88 9.23
CA LYS A 65 7.78 -14.95 9.90
C LYS A 65 8.91 -14.39 9.03
N GLU A 66 8.85 -14.58 7.72
CA GLU A 66 9.76 -13.92 6.78
C GLU A 66 9.70 -12.39 6.97
N SER A 67 10.86 -11.75 7.09
CA SER A 67 10.97 -10.30 7.27
C SER A 67 11.21 -9.63 5.92
N ASN A 68 10.31 -8.74 5.51
CA ASN A 68 10.42 -8.04 4.24
C ASN A 68 9.65 -6.70 4.29
N THR A 69 9.74 -5.89 3.23
CA THR A 69 8.92 -4.69 3.11
C THR A 69 7.44 -5.05 2.99
N VAL A 70 6.53 -4.16 3.42
CA VAL A 70 5.08 -4.36 3.26
C VAL A 70 4.72 -4.59 1.80
N ALA A 71 5.37 -3.90 0.85
CA ALA A 71 5.18 -4.16 -0.58
C ALA A 71 5.40 -5.63 -0.97
N ASN A 72 6.55 -6.18 -0.56
CA ASN A 72 6.91 -7.56 -0.85
C ASN A 72 6.03 -8.54 -0.07
N LEU A 73 5.70 -8.23 1.19
CA LEU A 73 4.81 -9.05 2.00
C LEU A 73 3.39 -9.14 1.43
N ILE A 74 2.88 -8.10 0.77
CA ILE A 74 1.59 -8.15 0.07
C ILE A 74 1.62 -9.18 -1.07
N VAL A 75 2.69 -9.19 -1.86
CA VAL A 75 2.87 -10.16 -2.97
C VAL A 75 3.07 -11.57 -2.40
N HIS A 76 3.92 -11.73 -1.39
CA HIS A 76 4.18 -12.99 -0.71
C HIS A 76 2.90 -13.59 -0.09
N LEU A 77 2.11 -12.79 0.64
CA LEU A 77 0.84 -13.23 1.20
C LEU A 77 -0.15 -13.67 0.11
N ASN A 78 -0.17 -12.98 -1.03
CA ASN A 78 -1.02 -13.34 -2.16
C ASN A 78 -0.57 -14.66 -2.81
N ASP A 79 0.71 -14.79 -3.12
CA ASP A 79 1.22 -15.86 -3.98
C ASP A 79 1.59 -17.12 -3.20
N ASP A 80 2.27 -16.98 -2.06
CA ASP A 80 2.80 -18.13 -1.30
C ASP A 80 1.83 -18.63 -0.23
N HIS A 81 0.99 -17.72 0.28
CA HIS A 81 0.02 -18.03 1.33
C HIS A 81 -1.44 -17.96 0.87
N LEU A 82 -1.66 -17.65 -0.41
CA LEU A 82 -2.97 -17.66 -1.06
C LEU A 82 -4.04 -16.87 -0.29
N TRP A 83 -3.62 -15.81 0.42
CA TRP A 83 -4.57 -15.00 1.16
C TRP A 83 -5.53 -14.32 0.18
N PRO A 84 -6.83 -14.29 0.49
CA PRO A 84 -7.75 -13.47 -0.27
C PRO A 84 -7.33 -12.01 -0.12
N ARG A 85 -7.51 -11.23 -1.19
CA ARG A 85 -7.06 -9.83 -1.23
C ARG A 85 -7.71 -8.97 -0.15
N GLU A 86 -8.92 -9.33 0.28
CA GLU A 86 -9.63 -8.75 1.41
C GLU A 86 -8.88 -8.94 2.74
N ALA A 87 -8.32 -10.13 2.99
CA ALA A 87 -7.54 -10.39 4.20
C ALA A 87 -6.21 -9.63 4.17
N ILE A 88 -5.60 -9.51 2.99
CA ILE A 88 -4.40 -8.69 2.79
C ILE A 88 -4.72 -7.21 3.05
N ALA A 89 -5.84 -6.70 2.55
CA ALA A 89 -6.28 -5.32 2.82
C ALA A 89 -6.43 -5.06 4.33
N LEU A 90 -7.06 -5.97 5.08
CA LEU A 90 -7.19 -5.86 6.54
C LEU A 90 -5.83 -5.89 7.25
N TRP A 91 -4.89 -6.70 6.77
CA TRP A 91 -3.54 -6.75 7.34
C TRP A 91 -2.74 -5.48 7.05
N VAL A 92 -2.82 -4.94 5.84
CA VAL A 92 -2.21 -3.65 5.48
C VAL A 92 -2.80 -2.53 6.33
N GLY A 93 -4.11 -2.52 6.57
CA GLY A 93 -4.75 -1.48 7.38
C GLY A 93 -4.15 -1.37 8.79
N ARG A 94 -3.77 -2.51 9.41
CA ARG A 94 -3.09 -2.50 10.71
C ARG A 94 -1.68 -1.90 10.65
N MET A 95 -0.99 -2.02 9.52
CA MET A 95 0.33 -1.41 9.32
C MET A 95 0.20 0.10 9.14
N GLU A 96 -0.81 0.55 8.40
CA GLU A 96 -1.12 1.98 8.22
C GLU A 96 -1.51 2.64 9.54
N GLU A 97 -2.35 2.00 10.36
CA GLU A 97 -2.67 2.49 11.71
C GLU A 97 -1.43 2.59 12.63
N SER A 98 -0.47 1.70 12.45
CA SER A 98 0.78 1.70 13.22
C SER A 98 1.72 2.81 12.75
N GLU A 99 1.80 3.06 11.44
CA GLU A 99 2.53 4.19 10.87
C GLU A 99 1.95 5.52 11.37
N ASP A 100 0.64 5.71 11.23
CA ASP A 100 -0.03 6.96 11.62
C ASP A 100 0.21 7.28 13.10
N ARG A 101 0.26 6.25 13.96
CA ARG A 101 0.56 6.40 15.39
C ARG A 101 2.03 6.71 15.68
N SER A 102 2.93 6.31 14.80
CA SER A 102 4.37 6.55 14.92
C SER A 102 4.79 7.94 14.44
N LEU A 103 3.92 8.65 13.72
CA LEU A 103 4.14 10.05 13.36
C LEU A 103 3.99 10.94 14.61
N PRO A 104 4.97 11.81 14.91
CA PRO A 104 4.87 12.72 16.05
C PRO A 104 3.69 13.68 15.86
N ALA A 105 2.87 13.86 16.91
CA ALA A 105 1.74 14.77 16.94
C ALA A 105 2.18 16.25 16.96
N SER A 106 2.85 16.74 15.91
CA SER A 106 2.94 18.17 15.52
C SER A 106 3.99 18.36 14.42
N LEU A 107 3.55 18.58 13.18
CA LEU A 107 4.25 19.53 12.31
C LEU A 107 3.43 20.83 12.40
N PRO A 108 3.89 21.89 13.08
CA PRO A 108 3.26 23.18 12.90
C PRO A 108 3.47 23.61 11.44
N ALA A 109 2.38 24.04 10.80
CA ALA A 109 2.41 24.63 9.47
C ALA A 109 3.47 25.73 9.44
N SER A 110 4.38 25.67 8.45
CA SER A 110 5.42 26.67 8.25
C SER A 110 4.83 28.07 8.35
N THR A 111 5.26 28.81 9.38
CA THR A 111 5.04 30.24 9.47
C THR A 111 5.64 30.88 8.23
N LYS A 112 4.81 31.64 7.50
CA LYS A 112 5.25 32.49 6.40
C LYS A 112 6.37 33.39 6.92
N LEU A 113 7.49 33.38 6.19
CA LEU A 113 8.56 34.35 6.36
C LEU A 113 8.00 35.70 5.89
N ASP A 114 7.60 36.55 6.84
CA ASP A 114 7.25 37.93 6.56
C ASP A 114 8.54 38.69 6.22
N SER A 115 8.75 38.91 4.92
CA SER A 115 9.78 39.81 4.39
C SER A 115 9.41 41.25 4.75
N HIS A 116 9.89 41.75 5.89
CA HIS A 116 10.03 43.18 6.11
C HIS A 116 11.20 43.70 5.27
N VAL A 117 10.89 44.36 4.15
CA VAL A 117 11.79 45.32 3.51
C VAL A 117 11.40 46.69 4.03
N GLY A 118 12.25 47.27 4.87
CA GLY A 118 12.18 48.65 5.33
C GLY A 118 13.57 49.28 5.25
N ALA A 119 13.70 50.23 4.32
CA ALA A 119 14.51 51.46 4.31
C ALA A 119 14.91 51.80 2.88
#